data_AF-A0A818PDE1-F1
#
_entry.id   AF-A0A818PDE1-F1
#
_cell.length_a   1.000
_cell.length_b   1.000
_cell.length_c   1.000
_cell.angle_alpha   90.00
_cell.angle_beta   90.00
_cell.angle_gamma   90.00
#
_symmetry.space_group_name_H-M   'P 1'
#
loop_
_entity.id
_entity.type
_entity.pdbx_description
1 polymer ?
#
loop_
_entity_poly.entity_id
_entity_poly.type
_entity_poly.pdbx_seq_one_letter_code
_entity_poly.pdbx_strand_id
1 'polypeptide(L)'
;MTILARSLYAYRFFEIVNRVCLIQSVSCLSDSTTTTTTGKDLTNTSNESLRSCDFEIFGTVQRVYFRQHTQEQATKLNLVGWVKNTKMNTVQGHMEGYKTNIDQMKIWLQTKGSPKSKIIKAEFTNEKPITKLTENIFDIKR
;
A
#
# COMPACT_ATOMS: atom_id res chain seq x y z
N MET A 1 10.21 37.36 18.64
CA MET A 1 8.88 37.22 18.01
C MET A 1 8.75 35.82 17.43
N THR A 2 7.89 35.02 18.08
CA THR A 2 7.11 33.87 17.55
C THR A 2 7.90 32.73 16.87
N ILE A 3 8.42 31.77 17.64
CA ILE A 3 7.85 30.44 17.96
C ILE A 3 7.80 29.47 16.75
N LEU A 4 8.69 28.48 16.84
CA LEU A 4 8.72 27.23 16.07
C LEU A 4 7.41 26.45 16.27
N ALA A 5 6.67 26.17 15.20
CA ALA A 5 5.57 25.20 15.20
C ALA A 5 5.93 24.01 14.31
N ARG A 6 6.54 23.00 14.93
CA ARG A 6 6.63 21.63 14.40
C ARG A 6 5.21 21.10 14.23
N SER A 7 4.78 20.94 12.99
CA SER A 7 3.53 20.26 12.64
C SER A 7 3.67 18.75 12.86
N LEU A 8 3.48 18.32 14.10
CA LEU A 8 3.10 16.95 14.48
C LEU A 8 1.58 16.94 14.61
N TYR A 9 0.87 17.01 13.48
CA TYR A 9 -0.58 16.84 13.46
C TYR A 9 -0.93 15.54 12.75
N ALA A 10 -1.54 14.65 13.53
CA ALA A 10 -2.42 13.56 13.12
C ALA A 10 -1.79 12.24 12.62
N TYR A 11 -0.89 11.66 13.41
CA TYR A 11 -0.98 10.22 13.67
C TYR A 11 -1.98 10.01 14.81
N ARG A 12 -2.84 8.98 14.71
CA ARG A 12 -3.87 8.51 15.69
C ARG A 12 -5.33 8.92 15.42
N PHE A 13 -5.89 8.56 14.27
CA PHE A 13 -7.36 8.49 14.13
C PHE A 13 -7.86 7.42 13.14
N PHE A 14 -7.58 6.14 13.40
CA PHE A 14 -8.50 5.02 13.08
C PHE A 14 -8.06 3.70 13.74
N GLU A 15 -8.27 3.58 15.05
CA GLU A 15 -8.28 2.27 15.75
C GLU A 15 -9.64 2.07 16.41
N ILE A 16 -10.73 1.94 15.64
CA ILE A 16 -12.02 1.48 16.16
C ILE A 16 -12.74 0.66 15.10
N VAL A 17 -12.43 -0.64 15.03
CA VAL A 17 -13.36 -1.79 14.89
C VAL A 17 -12.53 -3.06 14.73
N ASN A 18 -11.94 -3.53 15.84
CA ASN A 18 -11.43 -4.89 15.92
C ASN A 18 -11.40 -5.35 17.38
N ARG A 19 -12.56 -5.73 17.89
CA ARG A 19 -12.70 -6.57 19.09
C ARG A 19 -14.01 -7.32 19.00
N VAL A 20 -13.95 -8.62 18.71
CA VAL A 20 -14.42 -9.72 19.58
C VAL A 20 -13.97 -11.03 18.92
N CYS A 21 -13.00 -11.71 19.51
CA CYS A 21 -13.09 -13.14 19.84
C CYS A 21 -11.85 -13.50 20.66
N LEU A 22 -12.02 -13.62 21.98
CA LEU A 22 -10.98 -14.03 22.91
C LEU A 22 -11.59 -15.14 23.76
N ILE A 23 -11.24 -16.39 23.47
CA ILE A 23 -11.27 -17.58 24.35
C ILE A 23 -10.70 -18.76 23.53
N GLN A 24 -9.80 -19.63 23.98
CA GLN A 24 -8.92 -19.72 25.14
C GLN A 24 -7.98 -20.93 24.84
N SER A 25 -6.70 -20.90 25.26
CA SER A 25 -5.90 -22.02 25.84
C SER A 25 -5.90 -23.40 25.11
N VAL A 26 -4.83 -24.12 24.76
CA VAL A 26 -3.44 -24.40 25.20
C VAL A 26 -2.83 -25.16 23.98
N SER A 27 -1.57 -25.11 23.57
CA SER A 27 -0.46 -25.81 24.22
C SER A 27 0.87 -25.65 23.48
N CYS A 28 1.92 -25.53 24.30
CA CYS A 28 3.31 -25.98 24.13
C CYS A 28 4.19 -25.47 22.97
N LEU A 29 5.16 -24.63 23.39
CA LEU A 29 6.57 -24.52 23.03
C LEU A 29 7.11 -25.34 21.84
N SER A 30 7.81 -24.64 20.95
CA SER A 30 9.26 -24.84 20.80
C SER A 30 9.94 -23.55 20.33
N ASP A 31 10.92 -23.10 21.10
CA ASP A 31 11.89 -22.09 20.67
C ASP A 31 12.75 -22.65 19.54
N SER A 32 12.93 -21.88 18.47
CA SER A 32 14.05 -22.01 17.55
C SER A 32 14.51 -20.62 17.13
N THR A 33 15.63 -20.23 17.70
CA THR A 33 16.48 -19.12 17.28
C THR A 33 16.84 -19.21 15.80
N THR A 34 16.92 -18.03 15.18
CA THR A 34 17.74 -17.65 14.02
C THR A 34 17.44 -18.23 12.63
N THR A 35 17.54 -17.30 11.68
CA THR A 35 17.79 -17.46 10.23
C THR A 35 16.64 -18.00 9.37
N THR A 36 16.22 -17.14 8.44
CA THR A 36 15.90 -17.43 7.03
C THR A 36 14.93 -18.58 6.75
N THR A 37 13.90 -18.29 5.95
CA THR A 37 13.10 -19.24 5.12
C THR A 37 11.71 -19.62 5.66
N THR A 38 10.68 -19.02 5.05
CA THR A 38 9.45 -19.62 4.48
C THR A 38 8.36 -20.27 5.36
N GLY A 39 7.12 -19.78 5.18
CA GLY A 39 5.83 -20.48 5.36
C GLY A 39 4.68 -19.48 5.45
N LYS A 40 3.51 -19.56 4.79
CA LYS A 40 2.84 -20.53 3.90
C LYS A 40 1.72 -19.74 3.20
N ASP A 41 1.61 -19.82 1.87
CA ASP A 41 0.32 -20.03 1.20
C ASP A 41 0.55 -20.43 -0.26
N LEU A 42 -0.06 -21.54 -0.66
CA LEU A 42 0.05 -22.13 -1.98
C LEU A 42 -1.02 -21.55 -2.90
N THR A 43 -0.65 -20.61 -3.77
CA THR A 43 -1.42 -20.31 -5.00
C THR A 43 -0.48 -20.09 -6.19
N ASN A 44 -0.31 -21.16 -6.98
CA ASN A 44 0.07 -21.18 -8.40
C ASN A 44 1.42 -20.53 -8.80
N THR A 45 2.41 -21.38 -9.03
CA THR A 45 3.83 -21.17 -9.43
C THR A 45 4.07 -20.41 -10.75
N SER A 46 3.14 -19.57 -11.21
CA SER A 46 3.25 -18.78 -12.45
C SER A 46 3.23 -17.26 -12.25
N ASN A 47 3.16 -16.76 -11.00
CA ASN A 47 2.96 -15.34 -10.69
C ASN A 47 4.04 -14.69 -9.80
N GLU A 48 5.17 -15.37 -9.57
CA GLU A 48 6.33 -14.84 -8.83
C GLU A 48 7.22 -13.91 -9.70
N SER A 49 6.61 -13.20 -10.67
CA SER A 49 7.34 -12.24 -11.50
C SER A 49 7.24 -10.86 -10.86
N LEU A 50 8.38 -10.27 -10.54
CA LEU A 50 8.45 -8.87 -10.16
C LEU A 50 8.09 -7.98 -11.36
N ARG A 51 7.23 -7.01 -11.09
CA ARG A 51 6.70 -6.07 -12.06
C ARG A 51 6.80 -4.66 -11.49
N SER A 52 6.92 -3.71 -12.41
CA SER A 52 6.88 -2.28 -12.15
C SER A 52 5.71 -1.71 -12.94
N CYS A 53 4.94 -0.83 -12.33
CA CYS A 53 3.75 -0.22 -12.91
C CYS A 53 3.61 1.22 -12.43
N ASP A 54 3.39 2.13 -13.37
CA ASP A 54 2.93 3.47 -13.06
C ASP A 54 1.40 3.49 -13.06
N PHE A 55 0.82 4.39 -12.27
CA PHE A 55 -0.63 4.57 -12.24
C PHE A 55 -1.00 6.05 -12.10
N GLU A 56 -2.15 6.39 -12.68
CA GLU A 56 -2.79 7.68 -12.54
C GLU A 56 -4.29 7.52 -12.23
N ILE A 57 -4.73 8.13 -11.14
CA ILE A 57 -6.11 8.06 -10.67
C ILE A 57 -6.78 9.42 -10.87
N PHE A 58 -7.93 9.36 -11.55
CA PHE A 58 -8.79 10.49 -11.87
C PHE A 58 -10.04 10.46 -11.01
N GLY A 59 -10.46 11.64 -10.56
CA GLY A 59 -11.68 11.82 -9.77
C GLY A 59 -11.51 12.79 -8.62
N THR A 60 -12.35 12.65 -7.58
CA THR A 60 -12.22 13.42 -6.34
C THR A 60 -11.24 12.71 -5.42
N VAL A 61 -9.94 12.91 -5.66
CA VAL A 61 -8.84 12.19 -4.99
C VAL A 61 -7.91 13.09 -4.15
N GLN A 62 -8.00 14.40 -4.32
CA GLN A 62 -7.24 15.35 -3.49
C GLN A 62 -8.03 15.78 -2.25
N ARG A 63 -7.32 16.17 -1.19
CA ARG A 63 -7.88 16.60 0.12
C ARG A 63 -8.68 15.53 0.88
N VAL A 64 -8.67 14.27 0.40
CA VAL A 64 -9.41 13.13 0.98
C VAL A 64 -8.50 12.05 1.56
N TYR A 65 -7.26 12.39 1.95
CA TYR A 65 -6.27 11.44 2.49
C TYR A 65 -5.98 10.23 1.60
N PHE A 66 -6.20 10.35 0.28
CA PHE A 66 -6.01 9.24 -0.66
C PHE A 66 -4.59 8.65 -0.57
N ARG A 67 -3.57 9.51 -0.61
CA ARG A 67 -2.15 9.12 -0.52
C ARG A 67 -1.83 8.29 0.73
N GLN A 68 -2.42 8.63 1.87
CA GLN A 68 -2.19 7.91 3.13
C GLN A 68 -2.78 6.50 3.07
N HIS A 69 -4.03 6.38 2.60
CA HIS A 69 -4.65 5.07 2.41
C HIS A 69 -3.93 4.22 1.36
N THR A 70 -3.43 4.84 0.29
CA THR A 70 -2.62 4.16 -0.73
C THR A 70 -1.34 3.59 -0.11
N GLN A 71 -0.62 4.36 0.72
CA GLN A 71 0.58 3.88 1.41
C GLN A 71 0.27 2.74 2.37
N GLU A 72 -0.80 2.86 3.18
CA GLU A 72 -1.24 1.80 4.09
C GLU A 72 -1.58 0.51 3.34
N GLN A 73 -2.28 0.62 2.21
CA GLN A 73 -2.64 -0.53 1.40
C GLN A 73 -1.43 -1.15 0.70
N ALA A 74 -0.55 -0.34 0.13
CA ALA A 74 0.69 -0.81 -0.47
C ALA A 74 1.56 -1.56 0.55
N THR A 75 1.65 -1.04 1.78
CA THR A 75 2.38 -1.68 2.87
C THR A 75 1.77 -3.03 3.25
N LYS A 76 0.43 -3.13 3.32
CA LYS A 76 -0.27 -4.41 3.57
C LYS A 76 0.00 -5.46 2.49
N LEU A 77 0.15 -5.01 1.24
CA LEU A 77 0.44 -5.85 0.08
C LEU A 77 1.94 -6.05 -0.18
N ASN A 78 2.82 -5.57 0.71
CA ASN A 78 4.28 -5.60 0.55
C ASN A 78 4.76 -5.02 -0.80
N LEU A 79 4.15 -3.92 -1.24
CA LEU A 79 4.55 -3.18 -2.42
C LEU A 79 5.45 -2.01 -2.04
N VAL A 80 6.37 -1.66 -2.93
CA VAL A 80 7.29 -0.53 -2.80
C VAL A 80 7.02 0.49 -3.89
N GLY A 81 7.47 1.75 -3.70
CA GLY A 81 7.29 2.80 -4.70
C GLY A 81 6.93 4.14 -4.09
N TRP A 82 6.11 4.92 -4.79
CA TRP A 82 5.72 6.24 -4.31
C TRP A 82 4.36 6.70 -4.83
N VAL A 83 3.75 7.64 -4.11
CA VAL A 83 2.50 8.30 -4.53
C VAL A 83 2.63 9.83 -4.37
N LYS A 84 2.09 10.60 -5.33
CA LYS A 84 2.10 12.07 -5.32
C LYS A 84 0.81 12.65 -5.90
N ASN A 85 0.47 13.86 -5.48
CA ASN A 85 -0.59 14.63 -6.12
C ASN A 85 -0.01 15.39 -7.32
N THR A 86 -0.78 15.48 -8.40
CA THR A 86 -0.43 16.32 -9.55
C THR A 86 -1.08 17.69 -9.45
N LYS A 87 -0.64 18.63 -10.29
CA LYS A 87 -1.30 19.94 -10.46
C LYS A 87 -2.66 19.83 -11.14
N MET A 88 -2.96 18.71 -11.79
CA MET A 88 -4.19 18.45 -12.55
C MET A 88 -5.30 17.85 -11.69
N ASN A 89 -5.23 17.99 -10.36
CA ASN A 89 -6.16 17.37 -9.42
C ASN A 89 -6.19 15.83 -9.45
N THR A 90 -5.21 15.18 -10.07
CA THR A 90 -5.07 13.72 -10.10
C THR A 90 -4.06 13.24 -9.05
N VAL A 91 -4.04 11.93 -8.83
CA VAL A 91 -3.03 11.26 -8.02
C VAL A 91 -2.25 10.32 -8.94
N GLN A 92 -0.92 10.49 -8.96
CA GLN A 92 -0.02 9.62 -9.70
C GLN A 92 0.86 8.84 -8.73
N GLY A 93 1.28 7.66 -9.13
CA GLY A 93 2.23 6.90 -8.37
C GLY A 93 2.95 5.86 -9.20
N HIS A 94 3.96 5.29 -8.56
CA HIS A 94 4.74 4.17 -9.03
C HIS A 94 4.63 3.05 -8.01
N MET A 95 4.46 1.83 -8.47
CA MET A 95 4.47 0.66 -7.62
C MET A 95 5.29 -0.47 -8.25
N GLU A 96 6.08 -1.12 -7.42
CA GLU A 96 6.86 -2.30 -7.77
C GLU A 96 6.58 -3.42 -6.77
N GLY A 97 6.64 -4.66 -7.25
CA GLY A 97 6.43 -5.83 -6.42
C GLY A 97 6.01 -7.04 -7.25
N TYR A 98 5.56 -8.08 -6.56
CA TYR A 98 5.05 -9.28 -7.22
C TYR A 98 3.79 -8.97 -8.01
N LYS A 99 3.66 -9.60 -9.18
CA LYS A 99 2.51 -9.41 -10.07
C LYS A 99 1.17 -9.58 -9.35
N THR A 100 1.01 -10.60 -8.51
CA THR A 100 -0.19 -10.85 -7.71
C THR A 100 -0.57 -9.67 -6.83
N ASN A 101 0.42 -9.11 -6.11
CA ASN A 101 0.20 -8.00 -5.21
C ASN A 101 -0.13 -6.72 -5.98
N ILE A 102 0.53 -6.51 -7.14
CA ILE A 102 0.22 -5.41 -8.04
C ILE A 102 -1.21 -5.54 -8.57
N ASP A 103 -1.65 -6.71 -9.01
CA ASP A 103 -3.00 -6.92 -9.53
C ASP A 103 -4.07 -6.65 -8.45
N GLN A 104 -3.81 -7.08 -7.20
CA GLN A 104 -4.67 -6.73 -6.05
C GLN A 104 -4.71 -5.22 -5.79
N MET A 105 -3.57 -4.54 -5.91
CA MET A 105 -3.48 -3.09 -5.74
C MET A 105 -4.23 -2.35 -6.86
N LYS A 106 -4.16 -2.83 -8.11
CA LYS A 106 -4.91 -2.27 -9.25
C LYS A 106 -6.42 -2.32 -8.97
N ILE A 107 -6.92 -3.47 -8.52
CA ILE A 107 -8.33 -3.63 -8.15
C ILE A 107 -8.72 -2.66 -7.03
N TRP A 108 -7.87 -2.50 -6.01
CA TRP A 108 -8.13 -1.58 -4.90
C TRP A 108 -8.19 -0.11 -5.35
N LEU A 109 -7.28 0.30 -6.24
CA LEU A 109 -7.23 1.64 -6.82
C LEU A 109 -8.42 1.95 -7.72
N GLN A 110 -9.05 0.92 -8.30
CA GLN A 110 -10.27 1.06 -9.10
C GLN A 110 -11.56 1.08 -8.26
N THR A 111 -11.61 0.30 -7.17
CA THR A 111 -12.87 0.01 -6.48
C THR A 111 -13.03 0.69 -5.12
N LYS A 112 -11.96 0.76 -4.31
CA LYS A 112 -12.06 1.20 -2.90
C LYS A 112 -11.47 2.58 -2.67
N GLY A 113 -10.18 2.77 -2.97
CA GLY A 113 -9.49 4.02 -2.65
C GLY A 113 -9.67 4.48 -1.19
N SER A 114 -9.77 5.80 -0.99
CA SER A 114 -10.11 6.40 0.31
C SER A 114 -11.62 6.45 0.53
N PRO A 115 -12.13 6.29 1.77
CA PRO A 115 -13.57 6.35 2.07
C PRO A 115 -14.28 7.63 1.59
N LYS A 116 -13.54 8.75 1.53
CA LYS A 116 -14.08 10.05 1.06
C LYS A 116 -13.78 10.32 -0.41
N SER A 117 -13.06 9.44 -1.08
CA SER A 117 -12.70 9.61 -2.49
C SER A 117 -13.79 9.11 -3.42
N LYS A 118 -13.85 9.71 -4.62
CA LYS A 118 -14.66 9.20 -5.72
C LYS A 118 -13.74 8.98 -6.92
N ILE A 119 -13.50 7.72 -7.24
CA ILE A 119 -12.67 7.31 -8.38
C ILE A 119 -13.57 7.31 -9.62
N ILE A 120 -13.16 8.05 -10.65
CA ILE A 120 -13.83 8.08 -11.96
C ILE A 120 -13.12 7.14 -12.92
N LYS A 121 -11.78 7.17 -12.91
CA LYS A 121 -10.94 6.38 -13.79
C LYS A 121 -9.60 6.09 -13.11
N ALA A 122 -9.06 4.91 -13.37
CA ALA A 122 -7.68 4.56 -13.02
C ALA A 122 -6.98 4.10 -14.31
N GLU A 123 -5.88 4.76 -14.64
CA GLU A 123 -5.01 4.40 -15.76
C GLU A 123 -3.74 3.77 -15.21
N PHE A 124 -3.30 2.70 -15.86
CA PHE A 124 -2.06 1.99 -15.55
C PHE A 124 -1.16 2.09 -16.78
N THR A 125 0.07 2.52 -16.57
CA THR A 125 1.06 2.75 -17.63
C THR A 125 2.41 2.15 -17.25
N ASN A 126 3.31 2.04 -18.23
CA ASN A 126 4.68 1.58 -18.04
C ASN A 126 4.82 0.21 -17.32
N GLU A 127 3.89 -0.70 -17.58
CA GLU A 127 3.94 -2.05 -17.03
C GLU A 127 5.12 -2.85 -17.63
N LYS A 128 6.11 -3.15 -16.80
CA LYS A 128 7.32 -3.87 -17.23
C LYS A 128 7.76 -4.92 -16.21
N PRO A 129 8.27 -6.09 -16.65
CA PRO A 129 8.95 -7.01 -15.76
C PRO A 129 10.26 -6.39 -15.28
N ILE A 130 10.58 -6.57 -14.01
CA ILE A 130 11.83 -6.10 -13.39
C ILE A 130 12.53 -7.28 -12.73
N THR A 131 13.86 -7.22 -12.62
CA THR A 131 14.68 -8.23 -11.93
C THR A 131 14.97 -7.87 -10.49
N LYS A 132 14.90 -6.58 -10.14
CA LYS A 132 15.19 -6.04 -8.81
C LYS A 132 14.29 -4.84 -8.52
N LEU A 133 13.93 -4.67 -7.26
CA LEU A 133 13.24 -3.49 -6.75
C LEU A 133 14.17 -2.26 -6.76
N THR A 134 13.64 -1.14 -7.23
CA THR A 134 14.30 0.17 -7.24
C THR A 134 14.23 0.82 -5.86
N GLU A 135 13.10 0.65 -5.18
CA GLU A 135 12.79 1.25 -3.88
C GLU A 135 12.62 0.17 -2.81
N ASN A 136 12.85 0.52 -1.53
CA ASN A 136 12.64 -0.39 -0.40
C ASN A 136 11.35 -0.11 0.38
N ILE A 137 10.78 1.09 0.24
CA ILE A 137 9.63 1.57 1.01
C ILE A 137 8.64 2.21 0.05
N PHE A 138 7.35 2.24 0.43
CA PHE A 138 6.33 3.01 -0.26
C PHE A 138 6.22 4.41 0.35
N ASP A 139 6.68 5.44 -0.37
CA ASP A 139 6.78 6.81 0.15
C ASP A 139 5.71 7.78 -0.41
N ILE A 140 5.35 8.80 0.37
CA ILE A 140 4.42 9.86 -0.02
C ILE A 140 5.22 11.10 -0.42
N LYS A 141 5.27 11.39 -1.72
CA LYS A 141 5.95 12.58 -2.25
C LYS A 141 5.06 13.83 -2.12
N ARG A 142 5.69 14.96 -1.80
CA ARG A 142 5.05 16.28 -1.65
C ARG A 142 5.00 17.05 -2.95
#